data_AF-W2MTC4-F1
#
_entry.id   AF-W2MTC4-F1
#
_cell.length_a   1.000
_cell.length_b   1.000
_cell.length_c   1.000
_cell.angle_alpha   90.00
_cell.angle_beta   90.00
_cell.angle_gamma   90.00
#
_symmetry.space_group_name_H-M   'P 1'
#
loop_
_entity.id
_entity.type
_entity.pdbx_description
1 polymer ?
#
loop_
_entity_poly.entity_id
_entity_poly.type
_entity_poly.pdbx_seq_one_letter_code
_entity_poly.pdbx_strand_id
1 'polypeptide(L)'
;EVFRGLPVSIVRPIVDELRASRIHESVNILPAQLLTFSLSKARSGLGPSDAWIQKLESCYEDKRQVLGIKRCAAGTDCAEKLESGDLLLAIDGQVVVRDCSLC
;
A
#
# COMPACT_ATOMS: atom_id res chain seq x y z
N GLU A 1 -26.39 9.95 10.78
CA GLU A 1 -25.65 9.00 11.64
C GLU A 1 -24.70 8.21 10.74
N VAL A 2 -23.41 8.10 11.05
CA VAL A 2 -22.46 7.30 10.26
C VAL A 2 -22.29 5.96 10.96
N PHE A 3 -22.77 4.89 10.34
CA PHE A 3 -22.63 3.55 10.86
C PHE A 3 -21.15 3.15 10.79
N ARG A 4 -20.49 3.01 11.95
CA ARG A 4 -19.07 2.59 12.07
C ARG A 4 -18.95 1.11 12.45
N GLY A 5 -19.89 0.29 12.00
CA GLY A 5 -19.84 -1.16 12.16
C GLY A 5 -18.77 -1.77 11.24
N LEU A 6 -18.11 -2.83 11.71
CA LEU A 6 -17.21 -3.63 10.88
C LEU A 6 -18.02 -4.75 10.21
N PRO A 7 -17.86 -5.00 8.90
CA PRO A 7 -18.51 -6.12 8.24
C PRO A 7 -18.13 -7.45 8.89
N VAL A 8 -19.10 -8.35 9.08
CA VAL A 8 -18.85 -9.67 9.67
C VAL A 8 -17.86 -10.49 8.84
N SER A 9 -17.79 -10.26 7.52
CA SER A 9 -16.80 -10.87 6.64
C SER A 9 -15.35 -10.52 7.01
N ILE A 10 -15.11 -9.35 7.60
CA ILE A 10 -13.79 -8.92 8.07
C ILE A 10 -13.50 -9.50 9.47
N VAL A 11 -14.50 -9.54 10.35
CA VAL A 11 -14.31 -9.93 11.76
C VAL A 11 -14.26 -11.45 11.94
N ARG A 12 -15.03 -12.21 11.16
CA ARG A 12 -15.20 -13.65 11.33
C ARG A 12 -13.89 -14.45 11.22
N PRO A 13 -13.01 -14.20 10.23
CA PRO A 13 -11.71 -14.88 10.16
C PRO A 13 -10.86 -14.64 11.41
N ILE A 14 -10.85 -13.41 11.94
CA ILE A 14 -10.11 -13.06 13.15
C ILE A 14 -10.66 -13.84 14.36
N VAL A 15 -11.98 -13.92 14.50
CA VAL A 15 -12.63 -14.68 15.58
C VAL A 15 -12.33 -16.18 15.48
N ASP A 16 -12.33 -16.73 14.28
CA ASP A 16 -12.04 -18.15 14.04
C ASP A 16 -10.58 -18.50 14.40
N GLU A 17 -9.62 -17.62 14.07
CA GLU A 17 -8.21 -17.75 14.50
C GLU A 17 -8.06 -17.65 16.02
N LEU A 18 -8.74 -16.69 16.67
CA LEU A 18 -8.72 -16.55 18.13
C LEU A 18 -9.29 -17.78 18.85
N ARG A 19 -10.41 -18.33 18.34
CA ARG A 19 -11.02 -19.55 18.89
C ARG A 19 -10.12 -20.77 18.75
N ALA A 20 -9.34 -20.82 17.68
CA ALA A 20 -8.36 -21.88 17.45
C ALA A 20 -7.04 -21.67 18.20
N SER A 21 -6.95 -20.63 19.06
CA SER A 21 -5.73 -20.23 19.77
C SER A 21 -4.53 -19.95 18.86
N ARG A 22 -4.78 -19.61 17.59
CA ARG A 22 -3.77 -19.16 16.63
C ARG A 22 -3.74 -17.64 16.66
N ILE A 23 -3.27 -17.09 17.77
CA ILE A 23 -3.13 -15.65 17.92
C ILE A 23 -1.83 -15.28 17.23
N HIS A 24 -1.91 -14.47 16.17
CA HIS A 24 -0.72 -13.83 15.62
C HIS A 24 -0.23 -12.80 16.64
N GLU A 25 0.99 -12.99 17.16
CA GLU A 25 1.59 -12.09 18.16
C GLU A 25 1.80 -10.66 17.62
N SER A 26 1.83 -10.50 16.29
CA SER A 26 2.01 -9.20 15.65
C SER A 26 1.33 -9.12 14.29
N VAL A 27 0.97 -7.89 13.91
CA VAL A 27 0.52 -7.52 12.57
C VAL A 27 1.60 -6.65 11.96
N ASN A 28 2.12 -7.06 10.81
CA ASN A 28 3.12 -6.29 10.09
C ASN A 28 2.45 -5.13 9.37
N ILE A 29 2.91 -3.91 9.69
CA ILE A 29 2.48 -2.69 9.02
C ILE A 29 3.71 -1.99 8.46
N LEU A 30 3.55 -1.35 7.31
CA LEU A 30 4.49 -0.34 6.85
C LEU A 30 4.08 0.99 7.51
N PRO A 31 4.85 1.55 8.46
CA PRO A 31 4.46 2.74 9.20
C PRO A 31 4.70 4.02 8.37
N ALA A 32 4.15 4.04 7.16
CA ALA A 32 4.23 5.12 6.20
C ALA A 32 2.83 5.59 5.81
N GLN A 33 2.65 6.90 5.71
CA GLN A 33 1.52 7.45 4.99
C GLN A 33 1.86 7.47 3.51
N LEU A 34 1.00 6.86 2.70
CA LEU A 34 1.13 6.82 1.25
C LEU A 34 0.24 7.87 0.58
N LEU A 35 0.64 8.30 -0.60
CA LEU A 35 -0.19 9.04 -1.55
C LEU A 35 -0.14 8.36 -2.93
N THR A 36 -1.08 8.73 -3.80
CA THR A 36 -1.12 8.24 -5.18
C THR A 36 -0.74 9.33 -6.16
N PHE A 37 0.13 9.00 -7.11
CA PHE A 37 0.39 9.81 -8.30
C PHE A 37 -0.13 9.09 -9.54
N SER A 38 -0.54 9.83 -10.58
CA SER A 38 -0.83 9.23 -11.88
C SER A 38 0.48 8.81 -12.57
N LEU A 39 0.43 7.76 -13.39
CA LEU A 39 1.60 7.35 -14.18
C LEU A 39 2.07 8.45 -15.15
N SER A 40 1.15 9.26 -15.69
CA SER A 40 1.53 10.41 -16.52
C SER A 40 2.44 11.40 -15.76
N LYS A 41 2.11 11.67 -14.48
CA LYS A 41 2.93 12.52 -13.62
C LYS A 41 4.25 11.85 -13.26
N ALA A 42 4.24 10.53 -13.05
CA ALA A 42 5.45 9.78 -12.79
C ALA A 42 6.44 9.84 -13.96
N ARG A 43 5.92 9.64 -15.19
CA ARG A 43 6.67 9.74 -16.43
C ARG A 43 7.22 11.13 -16.70
N SER A 44 6.49 12.18 -16.35
CA SER A 44 6.88 13.56 -16.64
C SER A 44 7.90 14.17 -15.67
N GLY A 45 8.27 13.49 -14.58
CA GLY A 45 9.24 14.07 -13.65
C GLY A 45 9.43 13.43 -12.27
N LEU A 46 8.89 12.23 -12.00
CA LEU A 46 9.17 11.53 -10.72
C LEU A 46 10.31 10.51 -10.84
N GLY A 47 10.87 10.31 -12.03
CA GLY A 47 12.10 9.54 -12.24
C GLY A 47 12.04 8.00 -12.26
N PRO A 48 10.89 7.28 -12.29
CA PRO A 48 10.95 5.84 -12.54
C PRO A 48 11.43 5.58 -13.98
N SER A 49 12.24 4.53 -14.16
CA SER A 49 12.67 4.13 -15.50
C SER A 49 11.50 3.66 -16.35
N ASP A 50 11.62 3.75 -17.68
CA ASP A 50 10.58 3.30 -18.60
C ASP A 50 10.19 1.83 -18.38
N ALA A 51 11.14 0.98 -17.95
CA ALA A 51 10.87 -0.41 -17.61
C ALA A 51 9.91 -0.57 -16.41
N TRP A 52 10.02 0.30 -15.40
CA TRP A 52 9.08 0.31 -14.27
C TRP A 52 7.72 0.86 -14.66
N ILE A 53 7.68 1.88 -15.51
CA ILE A 53 6.42 2.43 -16.05
C ILE A 53 5.66 1.34 -16.80
N GLN A 54 6.33 0.60 -17.69
CA GLN A 54 5.71 -0.51 -18.44
C GLN A 54 5.21 -1.63 -17.52
N LYS A 55 5.96 -1.98 -16.46
CA LYS A 55 5.51 -2.97 -15.46
C LYS A 55 4.26 -2.50 -14.71
N LEU A 56 4.19 -1.22 -14.35
CA LEU A 56 3.03 -0.66 -13.67
C LEU A 56 1.80 -0.59 -14.60
N GLU A 57 2.00 -0.23 -15.88
CA GLU A 57 0.94 -0.19 -16.88
C GLU A 57 0.38 -1.58 -17.20
N SER A 58 1.22 -2.62 -17.21
CA SER A 58 0.79 -3.98 -17.54
C SER A 58 0.05 -4.69 -16.41
N CYS A 59 0.23 -4.27 -15.15
CA CYS A 59 -0.46 -4.90 -14.02
C CYS A 59 -1.95 -4.56 -13.96
N TYR A 60 -2.36 -3.32 -14.29
CA TYR A 60 -3.76 -2.90 -14.15
C TYR A 60 -4.17 -1.88 -15.22
N GLU A 61 -5.03 -2.31 -16.14
CA GLU A 61 -5.45 -1.53 -17.32
C GLU A 61 -6.20 -0.23 -16.94
N ASP A 62 -7.01 -0.28 -15.87
CA ASP A 62 -7.78 0.87 -15.38
C ASP A 62 -7.04 1.73 -14.33
N LYS A 63 -6.04 1.19 -13.63
CA LYS A 63 -5.44 1.82 -12.44
C LYS A 63 -4.01 2.26 -12.70
N ARG A 64 -3.87 3.30 -13.53
CA ARG A 64 -2.59 3.95 -13.87
C ARG A 64 -2.07 4.87 -12.76
N GLN A 65 -1.82 4.30 -11.58
CA GLN A 65 -1.31 5.02 -10.41
C GLN A 65 -0.03 4.39 -9.86
N VAL A 66 0.83 5.21 -9.27
CA VAL A 66 2.00 4.79 -8.48
C VAL A 66 1.84 5.30 -7.05
N LEU A 67 2.29 4.51 -6.08
CA LEU A 67 2.29 4.89 -4.67
C LEU A 67 3.56 5.69 -4.36
N GLY A 68 3.41 6.77 -3.59
CA GLY A 68 4.52 7.56 -3.09
C GLY A 68 4.47 7.70 -1.58
N ILE A 69 5.63 7.87 -0.95
CA ILE A 69 5.76 8.13 0.48
C ILE A 69 5.44 9.60 0.75
N LYS A 70 4.43 9.85 1.60
CA LYS A 70 4.09 11.20 2.08
C LYS A 70 4.89 11.56 3.31
N ARG A 71 4.97 10.62 4.26
CA ARG A 71 5.71 10.72 5.51
C ARG A 71 5.79 9.35 6.18
N CYS A 72 6.85 9.09 6.94
CA CYS A 72 6.94 7.97 7.86
C CYS A 72 6.55 8.38 9.29
N ALA A 73 6.15 7.40 10.10
CA ALA A 73 5.98 7.60 11.53
C ALA A 73 7.35 7.80 12.20
N ALA A 74 7.46 8.78 13.08
CA ALA A 74 8.70 9.07 13.80
C ALA A 74 9.12 7.88 14.68
N GLY A 75 10.44 7.66 14.81
CA GLY A 75 11.01 6.58 15.61
C GLY A 75 10.78 5.17 15.04
N THR A 76 10.52 5.06 13.73
CA THR A 76 10.40 3.78 13.04
C THR A 76 11.51 3.61 12.01
N ASP A 77 11.85 2.38 11.68
CA ASP A 77 12.82 2.02 10.64
C ASP A 77 12.47 2.64 9.26
N CYS A 78 11.18 2.86 8.98
CA CYS A 78 10.70 3.61 7.81
C CYS A 78 11.28 5.02 7.77
N ALA A 79 11.26 5.74 8.90
CA ALA A 79 11.71 7.13 8.95
C ALA A 79 13.22 7.28 8.79
N GLU A 80 13.99 6.20 8.98
CA GLU A 80 15.44 6.19 8.76
C GLU A 80 15.80 5.81 7.31
N LYS A 81 14.92 5.09 6.60
CA LYS A 81 15.20 4.51 5.29
C LYS A 81 14.44 5.12 4.12
N LEU A 82 13.31 5.78 4.39
CA LEU A 82 12.40 6.31 3.38
C LEU A 82 12.17 7.80 3.62
N GLU A 83 12.10 8.54 2.53
CA GLU A 83 11.89 9.98 2.52
C GLU A 83 10.57 10.36 1.84
N SER A 84 10.08 11.55 2.17
CA SER A 84 8.93 12.11 1.47
C SER A 84 9.26 12.33 0.00
N GLY A 85 8.47 11.75 -0.89
CA GLY A 85 8.68 11.82 -2.34
C GLY A 85 9.16 10.51 -2.95
N ASP A 86 9.65 9.57 -2.14
CA ASP A 86 10.01 8.23 -2.61
C ASP A 86 8.82 7.51 -3.23
N LEU A 87 9.09 6.63 -4.19
CA LEU A 87 8.07 5.82 -4.86
C LEU A 87 8.10 4.38 -4.36
N LEU A 88 6.93 3.88 -3.95
CA LEU A 88 6.74 2.49 -3.60
C LEU A 88 6.30 1.72 -4.85
N LEU A 89 7.26 1.04 -5.47
CA LEU A 89 7.07 0.31 -6.73
C LEU A 89 6.72 -1.16 -6.50
N ALA A 90 7.34 -1.79 -5.50
CA ALA A 90 7.16 -3.20 -5.19
C ALA A 90 7.37 -3.49 -3.70
N ILE A 91 6.72 -4.55 -3.21
CA ILE A 91 6.96 -5.16 -1.90
C ILE A 91 7.33 -6.62 -2.17
N ASP A 92 8.46 -7.08 -1.62
CA ASP A 92 8.99 -8.44 -1.82
C ASP A 92 9.05 -8.87 -3.31
N GLY A 93 9.43 -7.92 -4.17
CA GLY A 93 9.53 -8.11 -5.62
C GLY A 93 8.20 -8.10 -6.38
N GLN A 94 7.06 -8.03 -5.69
CA GLN A 94 5.73 -7.93 -6.29
C GLN A 94 5.34 -6.47 -6.49
N VAL A 95 4.94 -6.12 -7.71
CA VAL A 95 4.48 -4.76 -8.05
C VAL A 95 3.24 -4.43 -7.24
N VAL A 96 3.22 -3.26 -6.60
CA VAL A 96 2.09 -2.81 -5.80
C VAL A 96 1.44 -1.58 -6.41
N VAL A 97 0.11 -1.56 -6.39
CA VAL A 97 -0.70 -0.42 -6.80
C VAL A 97 -1.82 -0.19 -5.79
N ARG A 98 -2.46 0.97 -5.85
CA ARG A 98 -3.66 1.21 -5.04
C ARG A 98 -4.81 0.35 -5.56
N ASP A 99 -5.18 -0.67 -4.81
CA ASP A 99 -6.40 -1.40 -5.09
C ASP A 99 -7.61 -0.73 -4.40
N CYS A 100 -8.42 -0.04 -5.20
CA CYS A 100 -9.69 0.55 -4.77
C CYS A 100 -10.88 -0.41 -4.96
N SER A 101 -10.73 -1.72 -4.72
CA SER A 101 -11.86 -2.68 -4.83
C SER A 101 -12.69 -2.79 -3.54
N LEU A 102 -12.24 -2.18 -2.45
CA LEU A 102 -12.96 -2.08 -1.17
C LEU A 102 -13.51 -0.64 -1.00
N CYS A 103 -14.55 -0.30 -1.77
CA CYS A 103 -15.41 0.86 -1.54
C CYS A 103 -16.87 0.39 -1.50
#